data_AF-A0A059C9E3-F1
#
_entry.id   AF-A0A059C9E3-F1
#
_cell.length_a   1.000
_cell.length_b   1.000
_cell.length_c   1.000
_cell.angle_alpha   90.00
_cell.angle_beta   90.00
_cell.angle_gamma   90.00
#
_symmetry.space_group_name_H-M   'P 1'
#
loop_
_entity.id
_entity.type
_entity.pdbx_description
1 polymer ?
#
loop_
_entity_poly.entity_id
_entity_poly.type
_entity_poly.pdbx_seq_one_letter_code
_entity_poly.pdbx_strand_id
1 'polypeptide(L)'
;MLLLILQIVIDGRDPMAVDSEEQPLPTLVYLAREKRPQYNHHFKAGAMNALIRVSSRISNAPIILNVDCDMYSNNMDSVRDVLCFFMDEENGDEIGFVQFPQNFDNLTTNDLYGSSFDVINKVELHGMDNNGGPLYIGTGCFHRRETL
;
A
#
# COMPACT_ATOMS: atom_id res chain seq x y z
N MET A 1 5.05 9.90 27.20
CA MET A 1 5.25 8.48 26.82
C MET A 1 4.03 8.07 26.03
N LEU A 2 4.15 7.83 24.73
CA LEU A 2 3.04 7.26 23.95
C LEU A 2 3.06 5.75 24.19
N LEU A 3 1.98 5.18 24.71
CA LEU A 3 1.84 3.73 24.89
C LEU A 3 1.62 3.06 23.52
N LEU A 4 2.03 1.81 23.39
CA LEU A 4 1.62 0.96 22.27
C LEU A 4 0.10 0.75 22.36
N ILE A 5 -0.63 1.08 21.30
CA ILE A 5 -2.07 0.83 21.20
C ILE A 5 -2.27 -0.04 19.96
N LEU A 6 -2.92 -1.19 20.15
CA LEU A 6 -3.40 -2.06 19.09
C LEU A 6 -4.89 -2.29 19.33
N GLN A 7 -5.72 -1.90 18.37
CA GLN A 7 -7.16 -2.01 18.47
C GLN A 7 -7.74 -2.58 17.17
N ILE A 8 -8.49 -3.68 17.27
CA ILE A 8 -9.34 -4.14 16.18
C ILE A 8 -10.60 -3.27 16.23
N VAL A 9 -10.76 -2.40 15.24
CA VAL A 9 -11.87 -1.44 15.12
C VAL A 9 -13.09 -2.13 14.51
N ILE A 10 -12.84 -2.96 13.49
CA ILE A 10 -13.83 -3.84 12.87
C ILE A 10 -13.20 -5.23 12.84
N ASP A 11 -13.84 -6.21 13.47
CA ASP A 11 -13.41 -7.62 13.37
C ASP A 11 -14.20 -8.30 12.26
N GLY A 12 -13.58 -8.52 11.09
CA GLY A 12 -14.26 -9.14 9.95
C GLY A 12 -14.59 -10.63 10.15
N ARG A 13 -14.22 -11.21 11.30
CA ARG A 13 -14.65 -12.56 11.71
C ARG A 13 -15.94 -12.54 12.54
N ASP A 14 -16.34 -11.36 13.01
CA ASP A 14 -17.61 -11.17 13.71
C ASP A 14 -18.75 -11.20 12.67
N PRO A 15 -19.71 -12.15 12.76
CA PRO A 15 -20.85 -12.20 11.85
C PRO A 15 -21.73 -10.94 11.89
N MET A 16 -21.62 -10.12 12.95
CA MET A 16 -22.34 -8.85 13.08
C MET A 16 -21.59 -7.67 12.46
N ALA A 17 -20.34 -7.84 12.03
CA ALA A 17 -19.58 -6.81 11.33
C ALA A 17 -19.98 -6.78 9.85
N VAL A 18 -21.20 -6.31 9.59
CA VAL A 18 -21.79 -6.20 8.25
C VAL A 18 -22.19 -4.75 7.95
N ASP A 19 -22.31 -4.41 6.67
CA ASP A 19 -22.86 -3.15 6.21
C ASP A 19 -24.40 -3.13 6.23
N SER A 20 -25.01 -2.07 5.71
CA SER A 20 -26.47 -1.94 5.64
C SER A 20 -27.16 -2.94 4.71
N GLU A 21 -26.41 -3.59 3.83
CA GLU A 21 -26.88 -4.62 2.89
C GLU A 21 -26.50 -6.04 3.37
N GLU A 22 -26.16 -6.17 4.67
CA GLU A 22 -25.74 -7.41 5.31
C GLU A 22 -24.47 -8.02 4.69
N GLN A 23 -23.64 -7.22 3.99
CA GLN A 23 -22.37 -7.68 3.44
C GLN A 23 -21.25 -7.60 4.48
N PRO A 24 -20.38 -8.62 4.61
CA PRO A 24 -19.28 -8.60 5.57
C PRO A 24 -18.30 -7.45 5.34
N LEU A 25 -17.95 -6.74 6.42
CA LEU A 25 -16.96 -5.68 6.39
C LEU A 25 -15.54 -6.24 6.55
N PRO A 26 -14.52 -5.62 5.90
CA PRO A 26 -13.13 -6.02 6.09
C PRO A 26 -12.66 -5.73 7.51
N THR A 27 -11.70 -6.54 7.99
CA THR A 27 -11.07 -6.29 9.29
C THR A 27 -10.29 -4.97 9.24
N LEU A 28 -10.59 -4.05 10.17
CA LEU A 28 -9.90 -2.78 10.32
C LEU A 28 -9.13 -2.75 11.64
N VAL A 29 -7.82 -2.51 11.57
CA VAL A 29 -6.94 -2.48 12.73
C VAL A 29 -6.27 -1.13 12.86
N TYR A 30 -6.39 -0.52 14.04
CA TYR A 30 -5.65 0.67 14.44
C TYR A 30 -4.39 0.29 15.22
N LEU A 31 -3.25 0.87 14.84
CA LEU A 31 -1.96 0.69 15.51
C LEU A 31 -1.31 2.05 15.78
N ALA A 32 -1.06 2.35 17.06
CA ALA A 32 -0.16 3.42 17.48
C ALA A 32 1.08 2.80 18.14
N ARG A 33 2.27 3.16 17.65
CA ARG A 33 3.53 2.63 18.19
C ARG A 33 3.98 3.44 19.38
N GLU A 34 4.58 2.76 20.36
CA GLU A 34 5.33 3.43 21.40
C GLU A 34 6.52 4.22 20.82
N LYS A 35 6.73 5.43 21.33
CA LYS A 35 7.89 6.28 21.03
C LYS A 35 8.51 6.78 22.32
N ARG A 36 9.84 6.75 22.38
CA ARG A 36 10.66 7.22 23.50
C ARG A 36 11.67 8.26 23.01
N PRO A 37 11.87 9.39 23.72
CA PRO A 37 12.75 10.46 23.26
C PRO A 37 14.20 10.04 22.98
N GLN A 38 14.69 9.00 23.66
CA GLN A 38 16.07 8.52 23.55
C GLN A 38 16.30 7.59 22.34
N TYR A 39 15.25 7.25 21.59
CA TYR A 39 15.32 6.27 20.51
C TYR A 39 14.83 6.87 19.20
N ASN A 40 15.68 6.79 18.16
CA ASN A 40 15.29 7.16 16.81
C ASN A 40 14.16 6.24 16.32
N HIS A 41 13.06 6.82 15.86
CA HIS A 41 11.84 6.07 15.50
C HIS A 41 11.61 5.92 13.99
N HIS A 42 12.55 6.44 13.19
CA HIS A 42 12.65 6.27 11.73
C HIS A 42 11.39 6.66 10.95
N PHE A 43 10.70 7.72 11.40
CA PHE A 43 9.53 8.33 10.74
C PHE A 43 8.57 7.30 10.09
N LYS A 44 8.33 7.43 8.78
CA LYS A 44 7.45 6.58 7.96
C LYS A 44 7.96 5.15 7.86
N ALA A 45 9.25 4.95 7.57
CA ALA A 45 9.86 3.62 7.47
C ALA A 45 9.67 2.80 8.75
N GLY A 46 9.92 3.39 9.91
CA GLY A 46 9.70 2.73 11.20
C GLY A 46 8.22 2.39 11.45
N ALA A 47 7.29 3.21 10.93
CA ALA A 47 5.86 2.95 11.04
C ALA A 47 5.43 1.78 10.16
N MET A 48 5.83 1.78 8.88
CA MET A 48 5.56 0.70 7.94
C MET A 48 6.15 -0.63 8.43
N ASN A 49 7.39 -0.64 8.91
CA ASN A 49 8.02 -1.87 9.41
C ASN A 49 7.29 -2.45 10.62
N ALA A 50 6.69 -1.62 11.48
CA ALA A 50 5.86 -2.13 12.57
C ALA A 50 4.51 -2.66 12.07
N LEU A 51 3.88 -2.00 11.09
CA LEU A 51 2.65 -2.49 10.46
C LEU A 51 2.88 -3.86 9.80
N ILE A 52 4.01 -4.05 9.11
CA ILE A 52 4.38 -5.35 8.51
C ILE A 52 4.49 -6.43 9.59
N ARG A 53 5.18 -6.15 10.71
CA ARG A 53 5.32 -7.11 11.83
C ARG A 53 3.99 -7.42 12.50
N VAL A 54 3.16 -6.41 12.76
CA VAL A 54 1.85 -6.62 13.41
C VAL A 54 0.90 -7.35 12.48
N SER A 55 0.83 -6.98 11.20
CA SER A 55 -0.03 -7.65 10.21
C SER A 55 0.30 -9.14 10.04
N SER A 56 1.58 -9.54 10.16
CA SER A 56 1.98 -10.96 10.14
C SER A 56 1.32 -11.80 11.24
N ARG A 57 0.91 -11.18 12.35
CA ARG A 57 0.24 -11.85 13.47
C ARG A 57 -1.28 -11.77 13.40
N ILE A 58 -1.83 -10.91 12.56
CA ILE A 58 -3.27 -10.69 12.45
C ILE A 58 -3.84 -11.44 11.24
N SER A 59 -3.40 -11.08 10.03
CA SER A 59 -3.90 -11.67 8.78
C SER A 59 -2.86 -12.50 8.05
N ASN A 60 -1.57 -12.21 8.26
CA ASN A 60 -0.45 -12.81 7.53
C ASN A 60 -0.63 -12.81 5.99
N ALA A 61 -1.29 -11.79 5.45
CA ALA A 61 -1.58 -11.71 4.02
C ALA A 61 -0.28 -11.70 3.17
N PRO A 62 -0.21 -12.47 2.07
CA PRO A 62 1.02 -12.62 1.26
C PRO A 62 1.36 -11.39 0.44
N ILE A 63 0.40 -10.51 0.19
CA ILE A 63 0.57 -9.26 -0.56
C ILE A 63 0.20 -8.09 0.35
N ILE A 64 0.98 -7.01 0.28
CA ILE A 64 0.82 -5.80 1.11
C ILE A 64 0.75 -4.59 0.18
N LEU A 65 -0.33 -3.80 0.29
CA LEU A 65 -0.42 -2.49 -0.34
C LEU A 65 -0.06 -1.40 0.68
N ASN A 66 0.81 -0.47 0.29
CA ASN A 66 1.02 0.77 1.04
C ASN A 66 0.37 1.96 0.32
N VAL A 67 -0.38 2.78 1.08
CA VAL A 67 -1.05 3.98 0.57
C VAL A 67 -0.83 5.13 1.56
N ASP A 68 -0.49 6.30 1.05
CA ASP A 68 -0.41 7.54 1.83
C ASP A 68 -1.80 8.15 2.07
N CYS A 69 -1.91 9.00 3.10
CA CYS A 69 -3.20 9.53 3.55
C CYS A 69 -3.87 10.52 2.58
N ASP A 70 -3.12 11.04 1.62
CA ASP A 70 -3.56 11.91 0.54
C ASP A 70 -3.85 11.14 -0.77
N MET A 71 -3.76 9.81 -0.74
CA MET A 71 -3.99 8.93 -1.87
C MET A 71 -5.17 7.99 -1.59
N TYR A 72 -5.91 7.64 -2.64
CA TYR A 72 -7.00 6.67 -2.57
C TYR A 72 -7.07 5.84 -3.86
N SER A 73 -7.68 4.65 -3.78
CA SER A 73 -7.90 3.82 -4.96
C SER A 73 -8.99 4.41 -5.84
N ASN A 74 -8.69 4.63 -7.12
CA ASN A 74 -9.65 5.15 -8.10
C ASN A 74 -10.23 4.06 -9.03
N ASN A 75 -9.75 2.82 -8.91
CA ASN A 75 -10.22 1.68 -9.69
C ASN A 75 -10.45 0.47 -8.78
N MET A 76 -11.67 -0.07 -8.79
CA MET A 76 -12.04 -1.24 -8.00
C MET A 76 -11.33 -2.52 -8.45
N ASP A 77 -10.88 -2.57 -9.71
CA ASP A 77 -10.21 -3.74 -10.29
C ASP A 77 -8.71 -3.79 -9.98
N SER A 78 -8.12 -2.74 -9.37
CA SER A 78 -6.67 -2.64 -9.14
C SER A 78 -6.08 -3.85 -8.42
N VAL A 79 -6.79 -4.40 -7.43
CA VAL A 79 -6.35 -5.60 -6.70
C VAL A 79 -6.36 -6.83 -7.62
N ARG A 80 -7.39 -6.99 -8.46
CA ARG A 80 -7.49 -8.09 -9.42
C ARG A 80 -6.36 -8.02 -10.43
N ASP A 81 -6.10 -6.83 -10.98
CA ASP A 81 -5.08 -6.63 -12.01
C ASP A 81 -3.67 -6.92 -11.46
N VAL A 82 -3.39 -6.54 -10.22
CA VAL A 82 -2.13 -6.87 -9.53
C VAL A 82 -1.95 -8.36 -9.31
N LEU A 83 -3.02 -9.06 -8.95
CA LEU A 83 -2.96 -10.50 -8.75
C LEU A 83 -2.59 -11.23 -10.04
N CYS A 84 -2.95 -10.71 -11.22
CA CYS A 84 -2.50 -11.27 -12.49
C CYS A 84 -0.97 -11.31 -12.62
N PHE A 85 -0.26 -10.30 -12.11
CA PHE A 85 1.21 -10.29 -12.11
C PHE A 85 1.78 -11.30 -11.12
N PHE A 86 1.33 -11.28 -9.86
CA PHE A 86 1.89 -12.16 -8.83
C PHE A 86 1.54 -13.63 -9.01
N MET A 87 0.42 -13.93 -9.67
CA MET A 87 -0.05 -15.30 -9.92
C MET A 87 0.31 -15.82 -11.32
N ASP A 88 1.12 -15.08 -12.09
CA ASP A 88 1.66 -15.58 -13.36
C ASP A 88 2.53 -16.82 -13.10
N GLU A 89 2.21 -17.94 -13.74
CA GLU A 89 2.88 -19.23 -13.49
C GLU A 89 4.34 -19.24 -13.97
N GLU A 90 4.68 -18.41 -14.95
CA GLU A 90 6.02 -18.38 -15.56
C GLU A 90 6.95 -17.40 -14.82
N ASN A 91 6.48 -16.19 -14.54
CA ASN A 91 7.34 -15.10 -14.05
C ASN A 91 6.87 -14.52 -12.70
N GLY A 92 5.70 -14.91 -12.19
CA GLY A 92 5.09 -14.26 -11.02
C GLY A 92 5.96 -14.31 -9.76
N ASP A 93 6.74 -15.37 -9.58
CA ASP A 93 7.69 -15.53 -8.48
C ASP A 93 8.92 -14.64 -8.57
N GLU A 94 9.22 -14.08 -9.74
CA GLU A 94 10.29 -13.09 -9.93
C GLU A 94 9.84 -11.67 -9.58
N ILE A 95 8.53 -11.44 -9.41
CA ILE A 95 7.96 -10.12 -9.15
C ILE A 95 7.97 -9.80 -7.66
N GLY A 96 8.85 -8.87 -7.27
CA GLY A 96 8.97 -8.39 -5.90
C GLY A 96 7.85 -7.42 -5.48
N PHE A 97 7.41 -6.57 -6.40
CA PHE A 97 6.32 -5.61 -6.20
C PHE A 97 5.74 -5.11 -7.54
N VAL A 98 4.54 -4.54 -7.49
CA VAL A 98 3.87 -3.85 -8.60
C VAL A 98 3.60 -2.41 -8.20
N GLN A 99 4.15 -1.44 -8.94
CA GLN A 99 4.02 -0.01 -8.67
C GLN A 99 2.98 0.63 -9.59
N PHE A 100 1.99 1.31 -9.02
CA PHE A 100 1.05 2.14 -9.79
C PHE A 100 1.57 3.56 -9.96
N PRO A 101 1.21 4.25 -11.06
CA PRO A 101 1.46 5.67 -11.22
C PRO A 101 0.70 6.48 -10.18
N GLN A 102 1.32 7.59 -9.72
CA GLN A 102 0.67 8.55 -8.82
C GLN A 102 0.01 9.65 -9.66
N ASN A 103 -1.30 9.81 -9.53
CA ASN A 103 -2.07 10.82 -10.25
C ASN A 103 -2.73 11.76 -9.25
N PHE A 104 -2.67 13.06 -9.53
CA PHE A 104 -3.17 14.11 -8.64
C PHE A 104 -4.37 14.84 -9.27
N ASP A 105 -5.33 15.20 -8.43
CA ASP A 105 -6.47 16.01 -8.82
C ASP A 105 -6.16 17.52 -8.78
N ASN A 106 -7.06 18.31 -9.35
CA ASN A 106 -7.02 19.78 -9.32
C ASN A 106 -5.78 20.39 -9.99
N LEU A 107 -5.28 19.74 -11.04
CA LEU A 107 -4.17 20.24 -11.84
C LEU A 107 -4.57 21.52 -12.58
N THR A 108 -3.64 22.48 -12.63
CA THR A 108 -3.83 23.68 -13.46
C THR A 108 -3.66 23.33 -14.93
N THR A 109 -4.40 23.97 -15.84
CA THR A 109 -4.34 23.69 -17.29
C THR A 109 -2.94 23.77 -17.88
N ASN A 110 -2.10 24.68 -17.37
CA ASN A 110 -0.74 24.89 -17.89
C ASN A 110 0.31 24.03 -17.17
N ASP A 111 -0.07 23.35 -16.07
CA ASP A 111 0.81 22.57 -15.19
C ASP A 111 2.23 23.13 -15.02
N LEU A 112 2.32 24.42 -14.72
CA LEU A 112 3.59 25.17 -14.69
C LEU A 112 4.64 24.58 -13.74
N TYR A 113 4.19 23.85 -12.72
CA TYR A 113 5.03 23.22 -11.71
C TYR A 113 5.30 21.73 -11.98
N GLY A 114 4.73 21.16 -13.05
CA GLY A 114 4.88 19.74 -13.39
C GLY A 114 4.23 18.81 -12.35
N SER A 115 3.13 19.23 -11.73
CA SER A 115 2.44 18.49 -10.68
C SER A 115 1.71 17.25 -11.21
N SER A 116 1.50 17.13 -12.52
CA SER A 116 0.89 15.94 -13.14
C SER A 116 1.78 14.69 -13.11
N PHE A 117 3.10 14.87 -12.96
CA PHE A 117 4.10 13.81 -13.10
C PHE A 117 4.02 13.05 -14.44
N ASP A 118 3.58 13.72 -15.51
CA ASP A 118 3.36 13.11 -16.81
C ASP A 118 4.62 12.42 -17.39
N VAL A 119 5.80 13.02 -17.25
CA VAL A 119 7.06 12.44 -17.76
C VAL A 119 7.39 11.13 -17.02
N ILE A 120 7.28 11.14 -15.69
CA ILE A 120 7.54 9.96 -14.86
C ILE A 120 6.55 8.87 -15.22
N ASN A 121 5.26 9.19 -15.22
CA ASN A 121 4.18 8.21 -15.41
C ASN A 121 4.13 7.65 -16.84
N LYS A 122 4.28 8.49 -17.87
CA LYS A 122 4.07 8.09 -19.28
C LYS A 122 5.35 7.67 -20.00
N VAL A 123 6.53 8.00 -19.48
CA VAL A 123 7.81 7.71 -20.15
C VAL A 123 8.75 6.92 -19.25
N GLU A 124 9.11 7.45 -18.08
CA GLU A 124 10.19 6.86 -17.28
C GLU A 124 9.80 5.51 -16.67
N LEU A 125 8.63 5.40 -16.03
CA LEU A 125 8.18 4.14 -15.44
C LEU A 125 8.06 3.03 -16.48
N HIS A 126 7.46 3.32 -17.64
CA HIS A 126 7.37 2.37 -18.76
C HIS A 126 8.74 1.98 -19.32
N GLY A 127 9.68 2.94 -19.41
CA GLY A 127 11.04 2.66 -19.86
C GLY A 127 11.81 1.76 -18.89
N MET A 128 11.66 1.99 -17.58
CA MET A 128 12.27 1.17 -16.53
C MET A 128 11.64 -0.22 -16.44
N ASP A 129 10.34 -0.36 -16.73
CA ASP A 129 9.65 -1.65 -16.74
C ASP A 129 10.32 -2.64 -17.70
N ASN A 130 10.79 -2.16 -18.85
CA ASN A 130 11.55 -2.96 -19.81
C ASN A 130 13.01 -3.25 -19.37
N ASN A 131 13.45 -2.74 -18.23
CA ASN A 131 14.80 -2.88 -17.69
C ASN A 131 14.79 -3.21 -16.19
N GLY A 132 14.02 -4.22 -15.80
CA GLY A 132 14.02 -4.75 -14.43
C GLY A 132 12.98 -4.14 -13.49
N GLY A 133 12.08 -3.30 -14.00
CA GLY A 133 10.93 -2.79 -13.27
C GLY A 133 11.07 -1.33 -12.81
N PRO A 134 9.94 -0.68 -12.51
CA PRO A 134 9.92 0.68 -11.98
C PRO A 134 10.49 0.77 -10.56
N LEU A 135 10.89 1.98 -10.16
CA LEU A 135 11.30 2.27 -8.79
C LEU A 135 10.09 2.29 -7.84
N TYR A 136 10.31 1.92 -6.57
CA TYR A 136 9.34 2.18 -5.51
C TYR A 136 9.30 3.69 -5.20
N ILE A 137 8.13 4.31 -5.39
CA ILE A 137 7.93 5.77 -5.27
C ILE A 137 7.09 6.17 -4.04
N GLY A 138 6.91 5.29 -3.07
CA GLY A 138 6.46 5.64 -1.71
C GLY A 138 4.98 5.40 -1.38
N THR A 139 4.11 5.20 -2.38
CA THR A 139 2.66 4.96 -2.24
C THR A 139 2.14 4.20 -3.46
N GLY A 140 0.96 3.57 -3.35
CA GLY A 140 0.32 2.86 -4.47
C GLY A 140 1.12 1.65 -4.96
N CYS A 141 1.85 0.98 -4.07
CA CYS A 141 2.69 -0.15 -4.42
C CYS A 141 2.23 -1.41 -3.69
N PHE A 142 2.02 -2.48 -4.45
CA PHE A 142 1.74 -3.80 -3.91
C PHE A 142 3.02 -4.59 -3.82
N HIS A 143 3.37 -5.05 -2.63
CA HIS A 143 4.59 -5.82 -2.36
C HIS A 143 4.25 -7.26 -2.04
N ARG A 144 5.07 -8.20 -2.55
CA ARG A 144 5.10 -9.56 -2.00
C ARG A 144 5.68 -9.48 -0.58
N ARG A 145 5.02 -10.07 0.41
CA ARG A 145 5.47 -10.00 1.81
C ARG A 145 6.87 -10.58 2.00
N GLU A 146 7.18 -11.66 1.29
CA GLU A 146 8.44 -12.39 1.43
C GLU A 146 9.66 -11.58 0.97
N THR A 147 9.46 -10.50 0.22
CA THR A 147 10.53 -9.62 -0.28
C THR A 147 10.80 -8.43 0.65
N LEU A 148 10.03 -8.29 1.75
CA LEU A 148 10.11 -7.22 2.76
C LEU A 148 10.75 -7.68 4.07
#